data_AF-A0A7Y8EGI7-F1
#
_entry.id   AF-A0A7Y8EGI7-F1
#
_cell.length_a   1.000
_cell.length_b   1.000
_cell.length_c   1.000
_cell.angle_alpha   90.00
_cell.angle_beta   90.00
_cell.angle_gamma   90.00
#
_symmetry.space_group_name_H-M   'P 1'
#
loop_
_entity.id
_entity.type
_entity.pdbx_description
1 polymer ?
#
loop_
_entity_poly.entity_id
_entity_poly.type
_entity_poly.pdbx_seq_one_letter_code
_entity_poly.pdbx_strand_id
1 'polypeptide(L)'
;MVISENYYRGFVVKYFILFFLSILASSGLRAESMHGASGSLVYSDGVDGEFNSLVYKTNAGRVFRIFDEGLSFSYDSRYNVENISPDKAYSVIHFSETGESAGRPSSIYLCAFLRMSDGCVVNVSTGEQCGGEWGASSQWQSPLTTNGYDFTKNVPSVGEVYEDYASGRKDLTQVSSPRILAYFPEGTTFDNLLACDPPRNSNKKIYSDMLSLLRRDGDTDNFARLRDAMSTAYTLPADQTSSSAKKEDDLSLSY
;
A
#
# COMPACT_ATOMS: atom_id res chain seq x y z
N MET A 1 0.82 98.76 -13.17
CA MET A 1 1.76 98.71 -14.30
C MET A 1 2.35 97.32 -14.33
N VAL A 2 2.28 96.68 -15.50
CA VAL A 2 2.80 95.37 -15.90
C VAL A 2 2.09 94.11 -15.37
N ILE A 3 1.36 93.52 -16.30
CA ILE A 3 0.85 92.15 -16.38
C ILE A 3 1.97 91.27 -16.97
N SER A 4 2.17 90.05 -16.45
CA SER A 4 2.54 88.85 -17.25
C SER A 4 2.33 87.61 -16.35
N GLU A 5 1.22 86.87 -16.48
CA GLU A 5 1.00 85.73 -17.38
C GLU A 5 1.95 84.52 -17.25
N ASN A 6 1.30 83.38 -16.96
CA ASN A 6 1.59 82.00 -17.34
C ASN A 6 2.71 81.20 -16.63
N TYR A 7 2.31 80.19 -15.84
CA TYR A 7 2.43 78.80 -16.29
C TYR A 7 1.63 77.82 -15.39
N TYR A 8 0.62 77.17 -15.98
CA TYR A 8 -0.12 76.04 -15.38
C TYR A 8 0.79 74.81 -15.28
N ARG A 9 0.84 74.16 -14.11
CA ARG A 9 1.31 72.78 -14.00
C ARG A 9 0.34 71.98 -13.13
N GLY A 10 -0.49 71.18 -13.78
CA GLY A 10 -1.48 70.33 -13.17
C GLY A 10 -0.85 69.32 -12.21
N PHE A 11 -1.37 69.29 -10.98
CA PHE A 11 -1.03 68.31 -9.97
C PHE A 11 -1.98 67.12 -10.13
N VAL A 12 -1.58 66.13 -10.94
CA VAL A 12 -2.25 64.82 -10.96
C VAL A 12 -1.67 64.00 -9.81
N VAL A 13 -2.34 64.02 -8.65
CA VAL A 13 -2.01 63.09 -7.56
C VAL A 13 -2.52 61.71 -7.97
N LYS A 14 -1.60 60.85 -8.43
CA LYS A 14 -1.86 59.45 -8.71
C LYS A 14 -2.26 58.72 -7.42
N TYR A 15 -3.47 58.17 -7.40
CA TYR A 15 -3.89 57.18 -6.41
C TYR A 15 -2.98 55.95 -6.53
N PHE A 16 -2.10 55.74 -5.56
CA PHE A 16 -1.34 54.50 -5.41
C PHE A 16 -2.26 53.47 -4.75
N ILE A 17 -2.97 52.68 -5.56
CA ILE A 17 -3.70 51.51 -5.08
C ILE A 17 -2.68 50.43 -4.76
N LEU A 18 -2.35 50.27 -3.47
CA LEU A 18 -1.60 49.13 -2.97
C LEU A 18 -2.50 47.88 -3.03
N PHE A 19 -2.38 47.12 -4.12
CA PHE A 19 -2.88 45.75 -4.18
C PHE A 19 -2.01 44.89 -3.26
N PHE A 20 -2.48 44.65 -2.03
CA PHE A 20 -1.96 43.55 -1.21
C PHE A 20 -2.39 42.23 -1.84
N LEU A 21 -1.52 41.63 -2.66
CA LEU A 21 -1.64 40.22 -3.01
C LEU A 21 -1.39 39.40 -1.75
N SER A 22 -2.46 39.05 -1.04
CA SER A 22 -2.43 37.95 -0.09
C SER A 22 -2.18 36.66 -0.86
N ILE A 23 -0.91 36.22 -0.88
CA ILE A 23 -0.57 34.86 -1.30
C ILE A 23 -1.13 33.95 -0.22
N LEU A 24 -2.35 33.46 -0.43
CA LEU A 24 -2.82 32.27 0.26
C LEU A 24 -1.90 31.14 -0.20
N ALA A 25 -0.86 30.86 0.58
CA ALA A 25 -0.18 29.58 0.50
C ALA A 25 -1.24 28.54 0.88
N SER A 26 -1.94 28.00 -0.11
CA SER A 26 -2.77 26.82 0.09
C SER A 26 -1.81 25.70 0.45
N SER A 27 -1.74 25.34 1.73
CA SER A 27 -1.22 24.06 2.18
C SER A 27 -2.16 22.99 1.61
N GLY A 28 -2.02 22.71 0.32
CA GLY A 28 -2.83 21.73 -0.39
C GLY A 28 -2.38 20.36 0.07
N LEU A 29 -3.35 19.54 0.52
CA LEU A 29 -3.14 18.11 0.66
C LEU A 29 -2.55 17.59 -0.64
N ARG A 30 -1.39 16.93 -0.54
CA ARG A 30 -0.67 16.40 -1.68
C ARG A 30 -1.04 14.93 -1.89
N ALA A 31 -1.18 14.55 -3.15
CA ALA A 31 -1.27 13.15 -3.55
C ALA A 31 -0.07 12.83 -4.46
N GLU A 32 0.50 11.64 -4.27
CA GLU A 32 1.64 11.13 -5.02
C GLU A 32 1.37 9.71 -5.48
N SER A 33 1.98 9.30 -6.59
CA SER A 33 1.78 7.95 -7.11
C SER A 33 3.06 7.31 -7.61
N MET A 34 3.21 6.02 -7.27
CA MET A 34 4.30 5.18 -7.76
C MET A 34 3.71 4.08 -8.65
N HIS A 35 4.17 4.03 -9.89
CA HIS A 35 3.62 3.11 -10.90
C HIS A 35 4.46 1.83 -11.01
N GLY A 36 3.80 0.70 -10.82
CA GLY A 36 4.33 -0.62 -11.18
C GLY A 36 3.80 -1.07 -12.54
N ALA A 37 4.04 -2.33 -12.88
CA ALA A 37 3.60 -2.89 -14.16
C ALA A 37 2.06 -3.05 -14.24
N SER A 38 1.41 -3.49 -13.15
CA SER A 38 -0.01 -3.89 -13.15
C SER A 38 -0.93 -2.98 -12.34
N GLY A 39 -0.35 -1.94 -11.74
CA GLY A 39 -1.07 -1.01 -10.87
C GLY A 39 -0.16 0.06 -10.32
N SER A 40 -0.64 0.77 -9.31
CA SER A 40 0.06 1.90 -8.72
C SER A 40 -0.24 2.04 -7.24
N LEU A 41 0.77 2.40 -6.48
CA LEU A 41 0.61 2.90 -5.12
C LEU A 41 0.22 4.36 -5.19
N VAL A 42 -0.83 4.74 -4.47
CA VAL A 42 -1.33 6.12 -4.41
C VAL A 42 -1.28 6.58 -2.96
N TYR A 43 -0.35 7.48 -2.68
CA TYR A 43 -0.18 8.17 -1.42
C TYR A 43 -1.05 9.42 -1.44
N SER A 44 -1.80 9.66 -0.37
CA SER A 44 -2.72 10.80 -0.28
C SER A 44 -2.79 11.35 1.13
N ASP A 45 -3.44 12.50 1.25
CA ASP A 45 -3.61 13.22 2.51
C ASP A 45 -2.28 13.57 3.18
N GLY A 46 -1.28 13.88 2.35
CA GLY A 46 0.07 14.15 2.82
C GLY A 46 0.37 15.62 3.06
N VAL A 47 1.22 15.85 4.06
CA VAL A 47 1.81 17.14 4.43
C VAL A 47 3.32 16.93 4.56
N ASP A 48 4.12 17.71 3.86
CA ASP A 48 5.59 17.70 3.95
C ASP A 48 6.28 16.33 3.76
N GLY A 49 5.70 15.41 2.98
CA GLY A 49 6.29 14.10 2.65
C GLY A 49 5.85 12.95 3.56
N GLU A 50 5.06 13.23 4.59
CA GLU A 50 4.34 12.25 5.40
C GLU A 50 2.90 12.15 4.90
N PHE A 51 2.42 10.94 4.64
CA PHE A 51 1.07 10.67 4.09
C PHE A 51 0.26 9.84 5.07
N ASN A 52 -1.03 10.12 5.22
CA ASN A 52 -1.92 9.40 6.14
C ASN A 52 -2.77 8.33 5.45
N SER A 53 -2.62 8.19 4.13
CA SER A 53 -3.41 7.27 3.32
C SER A 53 -2.58 6.70 2.18
N LEU A 54 -2.60 5.38 2.06
CA LEU A 54 -1.96 4.64 0.98
C LEU A 54 -2.90 3.54 0.47
N VAL A 55 -3.14 3.55 -0.83
CA VAL A 55 -3.92 2.50 -1.51
C VAL A 55 -3.16 1.93 -2.69
N TYR A 56 -3.40 0.65 -2.99
CA TYR A 56 -2.99 0.06 -4.25
C TYR A 56 -4.16 0.10 -5.25
N LYS A 57 -3.92 0.67 -6.42
CA LYS A 57 -4.89 0.77 -7.51
C LYS A 57 -4.43 -0.06 -8.69
N THR A 58 -5.23 -1.03 -9.12
CA THR A 58 -4.95 -1.81 -10.33
C THR A 58 -5.18 -0.96 -11.58
N ASN A 59 -4.56 -1.37 -12.70
CA ASN A 59 -4.84 -0.75 -14.00
C ASN A 59 -6.32 -0.88 -14.43
N ALA A 60 -7.02 -1.91 -13.92
CA ALA A 60 -8.46 -2.09 -14.11
C ALA A 60 -9.32 -1.17 -13.22
N GLY A 61 -8.71 -0.32 -12.40
CA GLY A 61 -9.40 0.65 -11.55
C GLY A 61 -9.87 0.12 -10.20
N ARG A 62 -9.59 -1.14 -9.86
CA ARG A 62 -9.88 -1.68 -8.52
C ARG A 62 -8.94 -1.04 -7.51
N VAL A 63 -9.46 -0.69 -6.34
CA VAL A 63 -8.70 -0.07 -5.25
C VAL A 63 -8.67 -1.02 -4.06
N PHE A 64 -7.49 -1.25 -3.52
CA PHE A 64 -7.24 -2.04 -2.32
C PHE A 64 -6.67 -1.15 -1.22
N ARG A 65 -7.31 -1.15 -0.05
CA ARG A 65 -6.83 -0.47 1.16
C ARG A 65 -5.98 -1.45 1.97
N ILE A 66 -4.79 -1.73 1.46
CA ILE A 66 -3.90 -2.80 1.96
C ILE A 66 -3.34 -2.53 3.36
N PHE A 67 -3.33 -1.28 3.82
CA PHE A 67 -2.90 -0.86 5.15
C PHE A 67 -4.06 -0.30 5.96
N ASP A 68 -3.96 -0.45 7.28
CA ASP A 68 -4.92 0.05 8.25
C ASP A 68 -4.92 1.58 8.33
N GLU A 69 -5.98 2.15 8.86
CA GLU A 69 -6.09 3.58 9.12
C GLU A 69 -5.20 4.00 10.30
N GLY A 70 -4.77 5.26 10.33
CA GLY A 70 -3.96 5.81 11.43
C GLY A 70 -2.45 5.56 11.32
N LEU A 71 -2.00 4.94 10.23
CA LEU A 71 -0.57 4.81 9.91
C LEU A 71 -0.06 6.07 9.19
N SER A 72 1.18 6.46 9.50
CA SER A 72 1.90 7.50 8.75
C SER A 72 2.89 6.86 7.79
N PHE A 73 2.74 7.14 6.50
CA PHE A 73 3.56 6.63 5.42
C PHE A 73 4.60 7.68 5.02
N SER A 74 5.88 7.31 5.13
CA SER A 74 6.98 8.16 4.67
C SER A 74 7.17 7.93 3.18
N TYR A 75 6.95 8.98 2.38
CA TYR A 75 7.21 8.95 0.94
C TYR A 75 7.88 10.25 0.49
N ASP A 76 9.12 10.12 0.03
CA ASP A 76 9.81 11.22 -0.65
C ASP A 76 10.00 10.89 -2.13
N SER A 77 9.25 11.62 -2.96
CA SER A 77 9.29 11.53 -4.42
C SER A 77 10.70 11.66 -5.02
N ARG A 78 11.64 12.33 -4.34
CA ARG A 78 13.04 12.47 -4.79
C ARG A 78 13.80 11.16 -4.72
N TYR A 79 13.42 10.28 -3.80
CA TYR A 79 14.01 8.97 -3.56
C TYR A 79 13.11 7.84 -4.06
N ASN A 80 12.15 8.12 -4.95
CA ASN A 80 11.23 7.11 -5.49
C ASN A 80 11.96 5.91 -6.15
N VAL A 81 13.18 6.15 -6.66
CA VAL A 81 14.06 5.09 -7.21
C VAL A 81 14.56 4.10 -6.16
N GLU A 82 14.55 4.47 -4.87
CA GLU A 82 14.97 3.62 -3.75
C GLU A 82 13.80 2.77 -3.23
N ASN A 83 12.56 3.21 -3.44
CA ASN A 83 11.37 2.51 -2.95
C ASN A 83 10.83 1.45 -3.91
N ILE A 84 11.28 1.39 -5.17
CA ILE A 84 10.83 0.39 -6.16
C ILE A 84 12.01 -0.39 -6.71
N SER A 85 11.84 -1.70 -6.86
CA SER A 85 12.89 -2.55 -7.44
C SER A 85 13.19 -2.13 -8.89
N PRO A 86 14.43 -2.32 -9.39
CA PRO A 86 14.80 -2.02 -10.77
C PRO A 86 13.88 -2.63 -11.84
N ASP A 87 13.41 -3.85 -11.61
CA ASP A 87 12.44 -4.56 -12.48
C ASP A 87 10.97 -4.16 -12.24
N LYS A 88 10.72 -3.30 -11.24
CA LYS A 88 9.40 -2.83 -10.81
C LYS A 88 8.46 -3.93 -10.33
N ALA A 89 8.98 -5.10 -9.98
CA ALA A 89 8.20 -6.21 -9.47
C ALA A 89 7.77 -5.99 -8.01
N TYR A 90 8.58 -5.28 -7.23
CA TYR A 90 8.34 -5.03 -5.81
C TYR A 90 8.58 -3.57 -5.43
N SER A 91 7.96 -3.14 -4.33
CA SER A 91 8.19 -1.87 -3.69
C SER A 91 8.36 -2.04 -2.18
N VAL A 92 9.20 -1.20 -1.57
CA VAL A 92 9.29 -1.05 -0.12
C VAL A 92 8.51 0.19 0.28
N ILE A 93 7.65 0.02 1.27
CA ILE A 93 6.79 1.06 1.82
C ILE A 93 7.22 1.27 3.26
N HIS A 94 7.70 2.46 3.60
CA HIS A 94 8.06 2.83 4.96
C HIS A 94 6.86 3.46 5.65
N PHE A 95 6.53 2.96 6.82
CA PHE A 95 5.42 3.49 7.60
C PHE A 95 5.70 3.42 9.10
N SER A 96 4.92 4.16 9.86
CA SER A 96 4.99 4.13 11.30
C SER A 96 3.61 4.07 11.92
N GLU A 97 3.54 3.37 13.05
CA GLU A 97 2.39 3.35 13.94
C GLU A 97 2.70 4.27 15.11
N THR A 98 1.89 5.32 15.27
CA THR A 98 1.98 6.21 16.42
C THR A 98 1.05 5.71 17.52
N GLY A 99 1.62 5.44 18.68
CA GLY A 99 0.89 5.05 19.87
C GLY A 99 1.36 5.81 21.11
N GLU A 100 0.89 5.38 22.26
CA GLU A 100 1.29 5.91 23.55
C GLU A 100 1.83 4.76 24.42
N SER A 101 3.07 4.90 24.88
CA SER A 101 3.72 3.94 25.77
C SER A 101 4.10 4.64 27.07
N ALA A 102 3.52 4.19 28.19
CA ALA A 102 3.74 4.75 29.52
C ALA A 102 3.51 6.28 29.61
N GLY A 103 2.46 6.80 28.95
CA GLY A 103 2.12 8.22 28.98
C GLY A 103 2.95 9.09 28.03
N ARG A 104 3.73 8.47 27.12
CA ARG A 104 4.59 9.18 26.17
C ARG A 104 4.29 8.74 24.74
N PRO A 105 4.32 9.66 23.77
CA PRO A 105 4.26 9.29 22.36
C PRO A 105 5.37 8.29 22.03
N SER A 106 4.99 7.18 21.41
CA SER A 106 5.91 6.18 20.86
C SER A 106 5.58 5.97 19.39
N SER A 107 6.61 5.86 18.57
CA SER A 107 6.48 5.52 17.15
C SER A 107 7.26 4.25 16.89
N ILE A 108 6.63 3.27 16.25
CA ILE A 108 7.31 2.08 15.74
C ILE A 108 7.47 2.24 14.24
N TYR A 109 8.71 2.17 13.77
CA TYR A 109 9.04 2.26 12.34
C TYR A 109 9.09 0.87 11.71
N LEU A 110 8.29 0.70 10.67
CA LEU A 110 8.08 -0.54 9.94
C LEU A 110 8.35 -0.31 8.45
N CYS A 111 8.60 -1.41 7.75
CA CYS A 111 8.60 -1.43 6.29
C CYS A 111 7.79 -2.63 5.79
N ALA A 112 7.04 -2.40 4.72
CA ALA A 112 6.28 -3.42 4.03
C ALA A 112 6.88 -3.65 2.64
N PHE A 113 7.02 -4.92 2.28
CA PHE A 113 7.40 -5.34 0.94
C PHE A 113 6.14 -5.67 0.17
N LEU A 114 5.87 -4.91 -0.88
CA LEU A 114 4.68 -5.05 -1.71
C LEU A 114 5.04 -5.56 -3.09
N ARG A 115 4.30 -6.56 -3.57
CA ARG A 115 4.35 -7.07 -4.93
C ARG A 115 3.49 -6.21 -5.85
N MET A 116 4.10 -5.57 -6.83
CA MET A 116 3.46 -4.59 -7.71
C MET A 116 2.55 -5.22 -8.78
N SER A 117 2.52 -6.55 -8.92
CA SER A 117 1.64 -7.23 -9.88
C SER A 117 0.19 -7.27 -9.41
N ASP A 118 -0.04 -7.32 -8.10
CA ASP A 118 -1.36 -7.54 -7.49
C ASP A 118 -1.62 -6.71 -6.24
N GLY A 119 -0.61 -6.01 -5.71
CA GLY A 119 -0.74 -5.20 -4.50
C GLY A 119 -0.58 -5.99 -3.20
N CYS A 120 -0.14 -7.25 -3.27
CA CYS A 120 0.09 -8.06 -2.08
C CYS A 120 1.29 -7.55 -1.28
N VAL A 121 1.08 -7.16 -0.03
CA VAL A 121 2.14 -7.00 0.97
C VAL A 121 2.57 -8.40 1.41
N VAL A 122 3.69 -8.85 0.84
CA VAL A 122 4.24 -10.20 1.06
C VAL A 122 4.92 -10.33 2.41
N ASN A 123 5.40 -9.23 2.98
CA ASN A 123 6.01 -9.22 4.30
C ASN A 123 6.02 -7.81 4.91
N VAL A 124 5.98 -7.76 6.25
CA VAL A 124 6.23 -6.56 7.05
C VAL A 124 7.40 -6.85 7.99
N SER A 125 8.32 -5.90 8.10
CA SER A 125 9.56 -6.03 8.86
C SER A 125 9.88 -4.76 9.65
N THR A 126 10.86 -4.85 10.54
CA THR A 126 11.38 -3.74 11.37
C THR A 126 12.91 -3.68 11.32
N GLY A 127 13.49 -2.57 11.79
CA GLY A 127 14.91 -2.49 12.11
C GLY A 127 15.82 -2.61 10.88
N GLU A 128 16.90 -3.40 11.01
CA GLU A 128 17.93 -3.53 9.96
C GLU A 128 17.37 -3.98 8.61
N GLN A 129 16.29 -4.78 8.61
CA GLN A 129 15.65 -5.21 7.38
C GLN A 129 15.06 -4.04 6.58
N CYS A 130 14.60 -2.99 7.26
CA CYS A 130 14.06 -1.79 6.63
C CYS A 130 15.14 -0.80 6.19
N GLY A 131 16.37 -0.89 6.72
CA GLY A 131 17.49 -0.06 6.29
C GLY A 131 18.24 -0.60 5.07
N GLY A 132 17.64 -1.52 4.32
CA GLY A 132 18.24 -2.12 3.15
C GLY A 132 18.13 -1.26 1.88
N GLU A 133 18.54 -1.84 0.77
CA GLU A 133 18.49 -1.23 -0.55
C GLU A 133 18.22 -2.27 -1.65
N TRP A 134 17.79 -1.81 -2.82
CA TRP A 134 17.66 -2.68 -3.99
C TRP A 134 19.02 -2.93 -4.64
N GLY A 135 19.41 -4.20 -4.73
CA GLY A 135 20.55 -4.61 -5.55
C GLY A 135 20.24 -4.57 -7.04
N ALA A 136 21.28 -4.64 -7.88
CA ALA A 136 21.14 -4.66 -9.35
C ALA A 136 20.34 -5.86 -9.88
N SER A 137 20.24 -6.95 -9.11
CA SER A 137 19.41 -8.13 -9.41
C SER A 137 17.94 -7.97 -9.02
N SER A 138 17.50 -6.77 -8.62
CA SER A 138 16.16 -6.49 -8.08
C SER A 138 15.83 -7.23 -6.77
N GLN A 139 16.85 -7.74 -6.08
CA GLN A 139 16.69 -8.32 -4.75
C GLN A 139 16.97 -7.27 -3.69
N TRP A 140 16.15 -7.25 -2.65
CA TRP A 140 16.37 -6.39 -1.50
C TRP A 140 17.50 -6.95 -0.64
N GLN A 141 18.49 -6.11 -0.34
CA GLN A 141 19.65 -6.47 0.45
C GLN A 141 19.65 -5.62 1.72
N SER A 142 19.91 -6.26 2.84
CA SER A 142 20.04 -5.62 4.15
C SER A 142 21.20 -6.26 4.91
N PRO A 143 21.65 -5.70 6.04
CA PRO A 143 22.60 -6.37 6.92
C PRO A 143 22.17 -7.79 7.33
N LEU A 144 20.86 -8.06 7.40
CA LEU A 144 20.30 -9.36 7.75
C LEU A 144 20.16 -10.31 6.53
N THR A 145 19.96 -9.77 5.33
CA THR A 145 19.74 -10.55 4.11
C THR A 145 20.69 -10.12 2.99
N THR A 146 21.97 -10.43 3.13
CA THR A 146 23.02 -10.04 2.17
C THR A 146 22.90 -10.74 0.81
N ASN A 147 22.30 -11.94 0.77
CA ASN A 147 22.11 -12.73 -0.44
C ASN A 147 20.75 -12.47 -1.14
N GLY A 148 20.08 -11.39 -0.75
CA GLY A 148 18.75 -11.06 -1.23
C GLY A 148 17.64 -11.62 -0.34
N TYR A 149 16.62 -10.79 -0.12
CA TYR A 149 15.40 -11.18 0.57
C TYR A 149 14.53 -12.09 -0.31
N ASP A 150 13.96 -13.13 0.28
CA ASP A 150 13.10 -14.08 -0.42
C ASP A 150 11.62 -13.72 -0.24
N PHE A 151 11.09 -12.95 -1.20
CA PHE A 151 9.70 -12.48 -1.22
C PHE A 151 8.65 -13.59 -1.40
N THR A 152 9.07 -14.84 -1.62
CA THR A 152 8.16 -15.98 -1.81
C THR A 152 7.87 -16.71 -0.50
N LYS A 153 8.64 -16.43 0.56
CA LYS A 153 8.44 -17.03 1.87
C LYS A 153 7.43 -16.25 2.69
N ASN A 154 6.61 -16.98 3.43
CA ASN A 154 5.64 -16.43 4.39
C ASN A 154 4.69 -15.40 3.76
N VAL A 155 4.39 -15.55 2.46
CA VAL A 155 3.36 -14.75 1.80
C VAL A 155 2.03 -15.06 2.48
N PRO A 156 1.25 -14.04 2.90
CA PRO A 156 -0.01 -14.26 3.59
C PRO A 156 -0.94 -15.18 2.81
N SER A 157 -1.45 -16.23 3.46
CA SER A 157 -2.41 -17.17 2.90
C SER A 157 -3.66 -17.26 3.75
N VAL A 158 -4.81 -17.53 3.12
CA VAL A 158 -6.07 -17.65 3.87
C VAL A 158 -6.06 -18.84 4.81
N GLY A 159 -5.34 -19.91 4.45
CA GLY A 159 -5.23 -21.11 5.28
C GLY A 159 -4.61 -20.79 6.63
N GLU A 160 -3.42 -20.18 6.62
CA GLU A 160 -2.70 -19.82 7.84
C GLU A 160 -3.47 -18.79 8.68
N VAL A 161 -3.97 -17.72 8.05
CA VAL A 161 -4.77 -16.70 8.74
C VAL A 161 -6.02 -17.32 9.36
N TYR A 162 -6.74 -18.16 8.62
CA TYR A 162 -7.95 -18.81 9.12
C TYR A 162 -7.65 -19.71 10.32
N GLU A 163 -6.63 -20.56 10.24
CA GLU A 163 -6.26 -21.47 11.32
C GLU A 163 -5.93 -20.71 12.60
N ASP A 164 -5.13 -19.64 12.49
CA ASP A 164 -4.77 -18.82 13.64
C ASP A 164 -5.98 -18.05 14.18
N TYR A 165 -6.77 -17.42 13.30
CA TYR A 165 -7.97 -16.66 13.67
C TYR A 165 -9.03 -17.55 14.34
N ALA A 166 -9.25 -18.75 13.82
CA ALA A 166 -10.17 -19.74 14.38
C ALA A 166 -9.70 -20.23 15.75
N SER A 167 -8.38 -20.37 15.94
CA SER A 167 -7.81 -20.86 17.20
C SER A 167 -7.89 -19.87 18.37
N GLY A 168 -8.02 -18.57 18.08
CA GLY A 168 -8.01 -17.55 19.14
C GLY A 168 -6.64 -17.30 19.77
N ARG A 169 -5.56 -17.86 19.22
CA ARG A 169 -4.24 -17.87 19.86
C ARG A 169 -3.70 -16.48 20.22
N LYS A 170 -4.01 -15.46 19.43
CA LYS A 170 -3.54 -14.08 19.63
C LYS A 170 -4.47 -13.21 20.48
N ASP A 171 -5.69 -13.66 20.77
CA ASP A 171 -6.70 -12.84 21.46
C ASP A 171 -6.29 -12.41 22.88
N LEU A 172 -5.40 -13.17 23.52
CA LEU A 172 -4.92 -12.90 24.86
C LEU A 172 -3.72 -11.95 24.89
N THR A 173 -3.01 -11.79 23.77
CA THR A 173 -1.74 -11.07 23.70
C THR A 173 -1.82 -9.84 22.79
N GLN A 174 -2.79 -9.78 21.89
CA GLN A 174 -2.96 -8.70 20.94
C GLN A 174 -4.45 -8.36 20.80
N VAL A 175 -4.81 -7.17 21.26
CA VAL A 175 -6.18 -6.65 21.15
C VAL A 175 -6.25 -5.76 19.92
N SER A 176 -7.09 -6.12 18.96
CA SER A 176 -7.37 -5.32 17.78
C SER A 176 -8.88 -5.23 17.54
N SER A 177 -9.31 -4.20 16.83
CA SER A 177 -10.70 -4.01 16.44
C SER A 177 -10.75 -3.59 14.97
N PRO A 178 -11.30 -4.43 14.07
CA PRO A 178 -11.87 -5.75 14.33
C PRO A 178 -10.82 -6.80 14.72
N ARG A 179 -11.24 -7.83 15.47
CA ARG A 179 -10.38 -8.89 16.03
C ARG A 179 -9.46 -9.55 15.00
N ILE A 180 -9.92 -9.70 13.76
CA ILE A 180 -9.16 -10.34 12.69
C ILE A 180 -7.85 -9.60 12.35
N LEU A 181 -7.74 -8.30 12.62
CA LEU A 181 -6.54 -7.52 12.30
C LEU A 181 -5.29 -8.03 13.04
N ALA A 182 -5.44 -8.54 14.27
CA ALA A 182 -4.34 -9.15 15.02
C ALA A 182 -3.70 -10.36 14.30
N TYR A 183 -4.39 -10.93 13.32
CA TYR A 183 -3.97 -12.12 12.58
C TYR A 183 -3.31 -11.81 11.24
N PHE A 184 -3.24 -10.54 10.85
CA PHE A 184 -2.55 -10.10 9.65
C PHE A 184 -1.10 -9.69 9.94
N PRO A 185 -0.25 -9.59 8.90
CA PRO A 185 0.98 -8.82 9.01
C PRO A 185 0.70 -7.42 9.55
N GLU A 186 1.62 -6.91 10.36
CA GLU A 186 1.44 -5.68 11.12
C GLU A 186 1.07 -4.49 10.22
N GLY A 187 0.04 -3.73 10.63
CA GLY A 187 -0.50 -2.60 9.88
C GLY A 187 -1.24 -2.94 8.59
N THR A 188 -1.40 -4.22 8.21
CA THR A 188 -2.12 -4.61 6.99
C THR A 188 -3.58 -4.99 7.26
N THR A 189 -4.41 -4.97 6.22
CA THR A 189 -5.85 -5.21 6.33
C THR A 189 -6.31 -6.49 5.64
N PHE A 190 -7.62 -6.74 5.71
CA PHE A 190 -8.28 -7.80 4.97
C PHE A 190 -8.09 -7.67 3.44
N ASP A 191 -8.01 -6.45 2.89
CA ASP A 191 -7.78 -6.26 1.46
C ASP A 191 -6.39 -6.78 1.05
N ASN A 192 -5.39 -6.75 1.95
CA ASN A 192 -4.09 -7.35 1.70
C ASN A 192 -4.19 -8.88 1.55
N LEU A 193 -4.93 -9.55 2.44
CA LEU A 193 -5.17 -10.99 2.31
C LEU A 193 -5.82 -11.33 0.96
N LEU A 194 -6.82 -10.54 0.54
CA LEU A 194 -7.49 -10.73 -0.74
C LEU A 194 -6.60 -10.43 -1.95
N ALA A 195 -5.59 -9.58 -1.81
CA ALA A 195 -4.58 -9.34 -2.83
C ALA A 195 -3.57 -10.50 -2.91
N CYS A 196 -3.12 -11.02 -1.76
CA CYS A 196 -2.12 -12.08 -1.66
C CYS A 196 -2.65 -13.47 -2.04
N ASP A 197 -3.84 -13.83 -1.56
CA ASP A 197 -4.44 -15.16 -1.77
C ASP A 197 -5.93 -15.03 -2.16
N PRO A 198 -6.25 -14.45 -3.33
CA PRO A 198 -7.65 -14.17 -3.70
C PRO A 198 -8.51 -15.44 -3.72
N PRO A 199 -9.84 -15.32 -3.50
CA PRO A 199 -10.75 -16.47 -3.58
C PRO A 199 -10.68 -17.19 -4.92
N ARG A 200 -10.42 -18.50 -4.88
CA ARG A 200 -10.32 -19.44 -6.00
C ARG A 200 -10.97 -20.77 -5.60
N ASN A 201 -11.19 -21.67 -6.56
CA ASN A 201 -11.79 -22.98 -6.27
C ASN A 201 -11.03 -23.79 -5.21
N SER A 202 -9.70 -23.66 -5.16
CA SER A 202 -8.85 -24.39 -4.20
C SER A 202 -8.99 -23.92 -2.75
N ASN A 203 -9.23 -22.63 -2.51
CA ASN A 203 -9.29 -22.03 -1.16
C ASN A 203 -10.71 -21.56 -0.77
N LYS A 204 -11.69 -21.70 -1.67
CA LYS A 204 -13.09 -21.29 -1.48
C LYS A 204 -13.72 -21.81 -0.19
N LYS A 205 -13.44 -23.06 0.20
CA LYS A 205 -13.98 -23.62 1.44
C LYS A 205 -13.48 -22.85 2.66
N ILE A 206 -12.18 -22.54 2.70
CA ILE A 206 -11.56 -21.82 3.81
C ILE A 206 -12.15 -20.42 3.93
N TYR A 207 -12.34 -19.72 2.80
CA TYR A 207 -13.03 -18.44 2.80
C TYR A 207 -14.49 -18.53 3.25
N SER A 208 -15.22 -19.59 2.87
CA SER A 208 -16.58 -19.82 3.36
C SER A 208 -16.62 -20.04 4.88
N ASP A 209 -15.63 -20.74 5.42
CA ASP A 209 -15.50 -20.96 6.86
C ASP A 209 -15.13 -19.63 7.57
N MET A 210 -14.24 -18.83 6.97
CA MET A 210 -13.86 -17.50 7.46
C MET A 210 -15.06 -16.53 7.51
N LEU A 211 -15.97 -16.55 6.53
CA LEU A 211 -17.22 -15.78 6.59
C LEU A 211 -18.04 -16.08 7.85
N SER A 212 -18.04 -17.32 8.32
CA SER A 212 -18.77 -17.72 9.53
C SER A 212 -18.12 -17.13 10.78
N LEU A 213 -16.79 -17.08 10.84
CA LEU A 213 -16.05 -16.45 11.95
C LEU A 213 -16.23 -14.94 11.97
N LEU A 214 -16.13 -14.27 10.82
CA LEU A 214 -16.37 -12.83 10.70
C LEU A 214 -17.77 -12.46 11.19
N ARG A 215 -18.79 -13.23 10.79
CA ARG A 215 -20.18 -13.04 11.25
C ARG A 215 -20.32 -13.25 12.76
N ARG A 216 -19.71 -14.32 13.30
CA ARG A 216 -19.74 -14.63 14.74
C ARG A 216 -19.16 -13.47 15.56
N ASP A 217 -18.07 -12.88 15.06
CA ASP A 217 -17.34 -11.81 15.77
C ASP A 217 -17.92 -10.41 15.47
N GLY A 218 -19.00 -10.33 14.68
CA GLY A 218 -19.68 -9.07 14.37
C GLY A 218 -18.94 -8.17 13.39
N ASP A 219 -17.90 -8.68 12.70
CA ASP A 219 -17.13 -7.94 11.72
C ASP A 219 -17.88 -7.84 10.38
N THR A 220 -18.85 -6.93 10.33
CA THR A 220 -19.74 -6.75 9.19
C THR A 220 -19.02 -6.26 7.94
N ASP A 221 -17.96 -5.47 8.11
CA ASP A 221 -17.26 -4.82 7.01
C ASP A 221 -16.37 -5.81 6.27
N ASN A 222 -15.54 -6.57 6.98
CA ASN A 222 -14.74 -7.62 6.34
C ASN A 222 -15.62 -8.78 5.86
N PHE A 223 -16.74 -9.05 6.53
CA PHE A 223 -17.73 -10.01 6.04
C PHE A 223 -18.28 -9.59 4.66
N ALA A 224 -18.69 -8.32 4.51
CA ALA A 224 -19.22 -7.81 3.24
C ALA A 224 -18.15 -7.84 2.15
N ARG A 225 -16.93 -7.37 2.45
CA ARG A 225 -15.78 -7.40 1.53
C ARG A 225 -15.50 -8.81 1.01
N LEU A 226 -15.41 -9.79 1.92
CA LEU A 226 -15.13 -11.18 1.54
C LEU A 226 -16.26 -11.77 0.69
N ARG A 227 -17.52 -11.54 1.07
CA ARG A 227 -18.68 -12.02 0.30
C ARG A 227 -18.67 -11.48 -1.12
N ASP A 228 -18.36 -10.21 -1.29
CA ASP A 228 -18.34 -9.55 -2.61
C ASP A 228 -17.15 -10.04 -3.46
N ALA A 229 -15.98 -10.27 -2.84
CA ALA A 229 -14.81 -10.87 -3.47
C ALA A 229 -15.09 -12.30 -3.95
N MET A 230 -15.73 -13.13 -3.11
CA MET A 230 -16.14 -14.48 -3.49
C MET A 230 -17.16 -14.47 -4.62
N SER A 231 -18.08 -13.50 -4.64
CA SER A 231 -19.10 -13.35 -5.69
C SER A 231 -18.49 -13.00 -7.05
N THR A 232 -17.49 -12.12 -7.05
CA THR A 232 -16.74 -11.71 -8.24
C THR A 232 -15.88 -12.86 -8.79
N ALA A 233 -15.32 -13.70 -7.91
CA ALA A 233 -14.56 -14.89 -8.32
C ALA A 233 -15.43 -15.91 -9.08
N TYR A 234 -16.74 -15.94 -8.87
CA TYR A 234 -17.65 -16.80 -9.65
C TYR A 234 -17.95 -16.27 -11.05
N THR A 235 -17.60 -15.02 -11.35
CA THR A 235 -17.89 -14.38 -12.65
C THR A 235 -16.67 -14.34 -13.58
N LEU A 236 -15.47 -14.70 -13.11
CA LEU A 236 -14.27 -14.81 -13.94
C LEU A 236 -14.15 -16.23 -14.52
N PRO A 237 -13.92 -16.40 -15.83
CA PRO A 237 -13.67 -17.72 -16.41
C PRO A 237 -12.44 -18.35 -15.76
N ALA A 238 -12.59 -19.57 -15.26
CA ALA A 238 -11.49 -20.37 -14.77
C ALA A 238 -10.64 -20.85 -15.95
N ASP A 239 -9.66 -20.07 -16.37
CA ASP A 239 -8.60 -20.59 -17.24
C ASP A 239 -7.32 -19.76 -17.12
N GLN A 240 -6.30 -20.33 -16.46
CA GLN A 240 -5.09 -20.82 -17.12
C GLN A 240 -4.30 -21.64 -16.09
N THR A 241 -4.65 -22.92 -16.01
CA THR A 241 -3.75 -23.95 -15.50
C THR A 241 -3.21 -24.69 -16.71
N SER A 242 -1.98 -24.40 -17.12
CA SER A 242 -1.17 -25.28 -17.97
C SER A 242 0.22 -25.30 -17.34
N SER A 243 0.65 -26.35 -16.63
CA SER A 243 0.85 -27.73 -17.10
C SER A 243 1.46 -27.78 -18.49
N SER A 244 2.77 -27.57 -18.57
CA SER A 244 3.60 -28.08 -19.65
C SER A 244 4.76 -28.87 -19.07
N ALA A 245 4.49 -30.13 -18.75
CA ALA A 245 5.52 -31.16 -18.58
C ALA A 245 4.97 -32.50 -19.06
N LYS A 246 5.06 -32.75 -20.37
CA LYS A 246 5.11 -34.11 -20.92
C LYS A 246 6.09 -34.14 -22.11
N LYS A 247 7.31 -34.53 -21.77
CA LYS A 247 8.14 -35.57 -22.40
C LYS A 247 7.74 -35.99 -23.82
N GLU A 248 8.61 -35.71 -24.77
CA GLU A 248 8.65 -36.32 -26.09
C GLU A 248 10.08 -36.85 -26.28
N ASP A 249 10.27 -38.11 -25.91
CA ASP A 249 11.39 -38.94 -26.35
C ASP A 249 10.82 -39.95 -27.34
N ASP A 250 11.58 -40.15 -28.40
CA ASP A 250 11.60 -41.30 -29.31
C ASP A 250 10.62 -41.28 -30.51
N LEU A 251 11.16 -40.92 -31.68
CA LEU A 251 11.16 -41.86 -32.81
C LEU A 251 12.27 -41.53 -33.81
N SER A 252 13.20 -42.47 -33.92
CA SER A 252 14.27 -42.55 -34.91
C SER A 252 13.78 -42.86 -36.34
N LEU A 253 14.56 -42.39 -37.32
CA LEU A 253 14.88 -43.02 -38.61
C LEU A 253 13.76 -43.22 -39.66
N SER A 254 13.85 -42.47 -40.76
CA SER A 254 13.83 -43.07 -42.12
C SER A 254 14.30 -42.08 -43.20
N TYR A 255 15.28 -42.55 -43.99
CA TYR A 255 15.87 -42.05 -45.25
C TYR A 255 16.67 -40.74 -45.27
#